data_AF-A0A976SKZ5-F1
#
_entry.id   AF-A0A976SKZ5-F1
#
_cell.length_a   1.000
_cell.length_b   1.000
_cell.length_c   1.000
_cell.angle_alpha   90.00
_cell.angle_beta   90.00
_cell.angle_gamma   90.00
#
_symmetry.space_group_name_H-M   'P 1'
#
loop_
_entity.id
_entity.type
_entity.pdbx_description
1 polymer ?
#
loop_
_entity_poly.entity_id
_entity_poly.type
_entity_poly.pdbx_seq_one_letter_code
_entity_poly.pdbx_strand_id
1 'polypeptide(L)'
;MFSNINKVKFDMILFNPPYVPGIAEYNNDAIDMAWNGGKDGSETIKRFIGTVDNYLEKEGCAYLLLEGRNKVDEILETIRRSNHGLEARSL
;
A
#
# COMPACT_ATOMS: atom_id res chain seq x y z
N MET A 1 -4.02 -6.59 7.05
CA MET A 1 -4.41 -5.16 7.03
C MET A 1 -5.89 -4.99 7.26
N PHE A 2 -6.76 -5.58 6.44
CA PHE A 2 -8.23 -5.43 6.51
C PHE A 2 -8.93 -6.32 7.55
N SER A 3 -8.27 -6.71 8.65
CA SER A 3 -8.81 -7.69 9.61
C SER A 3 -10.03 -7.19 10.40
N ASN A 4 -10.21 -5.87 10.48
CA ASN A 4 -11.23 -5.24 11.32
C ASN A 4 -12.45 -4.77 10.54
N ILE A 5 -12.59 -5.21 9.29
CA ILE A 5 -13.77 -4.93 8.45
C ILE A 5 -14.42 -6.25 8.02
N ASN A 6 -15.73 -6.21 7.80
CA ASN A 6 -16.44 -7.35 7.21
C ASN A 6 -15.87 -7.65 5.81
N LYS A 7 -16.10 -8.88 5.31
CA LYS A 7 -15.77 -9.24 3.92
C LYS A 7 -16.70 -8.51 2.95
N VAL A 8 -16.38 -7.25 2.70
CA VAL A 8 -17.00 -6.36 1.73
C VAL A 8 -15.95 -5.95 0.71
N LYS A 9 -16.40 -5.59 -0.47
CA LYS A 9 -15.59 -5.01 -1.53
C LYS A 9 -15.94 -3.53 -1.69
N PHE A 10 -14.98 -2.75 -2.14
CA PHE A 10 -15.07 -1.31 -2.29
C PHE A 10 -14.92 -0.93 -3.76
N ASP A 11 -15.71 0.04 -4.20
CA ASP A 11 -15.52 0.68 -5.52
C ASP A 11 -14.28 1.59 -5.53
N MET A 12 -13.91 2.14 -4.37
CA MET A 12 -12.74 3.00 -4.24
C MET A 12 -12.05 2.82 -2.89
N ILE A 13 -10.73 2.72 -2.91
CA ILE A 13 -9.87 2.76 -1.72
C ILE A 13 -8.87 3.90 -1.89
N LEU A 14 -8.80 4.82 -0.92
CA LEU A 14 -7.74 5.82 -0.86
C LEU A 14 -6.80 5.49 0.28
N PHE A 15 -5.50 5.46 0.00
CA PHE A 15 -4.51 5.18 1.02
C PHE A 15 -3.34 6.17 0.93
N ASN A 16 -3.16 6.91 2.01
CA ASN A 16 -1.97 7.70 2.30
C ASN A 16 -1.13 6.91 3.32
N PRO A 17 -0.26 5.98 2.87
CA PRO A 17 0.48 5.09 3.75
C PRO A 17 1.61 5.83 4.47
N PRO A 18 2.18 5.27 5.55
CA PRO A 18 3.52 5.65 5.99
C PRO A 18 4.53 5.27 4.89
N TYR A 19 5.05 6.28 4.19
CA TYR A 19 5.95 6.10 3.04
C TYR A 19 7.39 6.59 3.28
N VAL A 20 7.70 7.13 4.46
CA VAL A 20 9.03 7.69 4.70
C VAL A 20 9.98 6.56 5.14
N PRO A 21 11.16 6.41 4.51
CA PRO A 21 12.15 5.43 4.94
C PRO A 21 12.57 5.66 6.39
N GLY A 22 12.54 4.61 7.20
CA GLY A 22 12.84 4.66 8.62
C GLY A 22 13.53 3.40 9.11
N ILE A 23 14.23 3.53 10.24
CA ILE A 23 14.79 2.40 10.98
C ILE A 23 13.67 1.79 11.83
N ALA A 24 13.68 0.46 11.96
CA ALA A 24 12.65 -0.33 12.64
C ALA A 24 12.65 -0.19 14.17
N GLU A 25 13.14 0.93 14.72
CA GLU A 25 12.87 1.28 16.11
C GLU A 25 11.42 1.76 16.21
N TYR A 26 10.51 0.79 16.16
CA TYR A 26 9.10 0.99 16.43
C TYR A 26 8.95 1.31 17.92
N ASN A 27 8.87 2.59 18.26
CA ASN A 27 8.46 2.99 19.61
C ASN A 27 6.94 2.79 19.82
N ASN A 28 6.22 2.29 18.81
CA ASN A 28 4.78 2.08 18.78
C ASN A 28 3.96 3.33 19.15
N ASP A 29 4.55 4.51 19.05
CA ASP A 29 3.81 5.75 19.17
C ASP A 29 3.06 6.06 17.87
N ALA A 30 1.99 6.85 18.00
CA ALA A 30 1.12 7.16 16.87
C ALA A 30 1.80 8.00 15.78
N ILE A 31 2.84 8.75 16.14
CA ILE A 31 3.57 9.61 15.21
C ILE A 31 4.43 8.72 14.31
N ASP A 32 5.22 7.82 14.89
CA ASP A 32 6.05 6.85 14.19
C ASP A 32 5.22 5.98 13.25
N MET A 33 4.05 5.50 13.69
CA MET A 33 3.15 4.72 12.83
C MET A 33 2.59 5.51 11.62
N ALA A 34 2.50 6.84 11.73
CA ALA A 34 1.96 7.68 10.66
C ALA A 34 2.95 7.90 9.51
N TRP A 35 4.26 7.88 9.79
CA TRP A 35 5.28 8.19 8.77
C TRP A 35 6.21 7.02 8.43
N ASN A 36 6.56 6.16 9.40
CA ASN A 36 7.62 5.15 9.24
C ASN A 36 7.17 3.99 8.34
N GLY A 37 7.62 4.02 7.09
CA GLY A 37 7.32 3.00 6.09
C GLY A 37 8.28 1.81 6.09
N GLY A 38 9.15 1.71 7.09
CA GLY A 38 10.21 0.71 7.19
C GLY A 38 11.43 1.05 6.34
N LYS A 39 12.29 0.06 6.07
CA LYS A 39 13.65 0.28 5.53
C LYS A 39 13.69 1.12 4.25
N ASP A 40 12.80 0.81 3.31
CA ASP A 40 12.68 1.49 2.01
C ASP A 40 11.45 2.43 1.96
N GLY A 41 10.76 2.62 3.09
CA GLY A 41 9.50 3.36 3.12
C GLY A 41 8.33 2.65 2.43
N SER A 42 8.48 1.41 1.97
CA SER A 42 7.49 0.72 1.13
C SER A 42 6.91 -0.56 1.75
N GLU A 43 7.23 -0.89 2.99
CA GLU A 43 6.80 -2.16 3.59
C GLU A 43 5.28 -2.25 3.75
N THR A 44 4.67 -1.18 4.27
CA THR A 44 3.20 -1.08 4.40
C THR A 44 2.52 -1.06 3.03
N ILE A 45 3.13 -0.38 2.06
CA ILE A 45 2.66 -0.33 0.67
C ILE A 45 2.64 -1.73 0.04
N LYS A 46 3.75 -2.48 0.14
CA LYS A 46 3.86 -3.84 -0.41
C LYS A 46 2.83 -4.79 0.22
N ARG A 47 2.59 -4.68 1.54
CA ARG A 47 1.53 -5.43 2.24
C ARG A 47 0.13 -5.07 1.78
N PHE A 48 -0.14 -3.78 1.55
CA PHE A 48 -1.42 -3.32 1.02
C PHE A 48 -1.68 -3.90 -0.37
N ILE A 49 -0.74 -3.75 -1.30
CA ILE A 49 -0.85 -4.27 -2.67
C ILE A 49 -1.11 -5.78 -2.69
N GLY A 50 -0.41 -6.54 -1.84
CA GLY A 50 -0.61 -7.99 -1.76
C GLY A 50 -1.97 -8.43 -1.22
N THR A 51 -2.80 -7.53 -0.70
CA THR A 51 -4.11 -7.88 -0.13
C THR A 51 -5.28 -7.14 -0.75
N VAL A 52 -5.06 -6.00 -1.41
CA VAL A 52 -6.10 -5.06 -1.85
C VAL A 52 -7.10 -5.67 -2.85
N ASP A 53 -6.68 -6.57 -3.72
CA ASP A 53 -7.56 -7.19 -4.73
C ASP A 53 -8.75 -7.96 -4.11
N ASN A 54 -8.55 -8.53 -2.91
CA ASN A 54 -9.62 -9.21 -2.19
C ASN A 54 -10.72 -8.27 -1.69
N TYR A 55 -10.45 -6.96 -1.66
CA TYR A 55 -11.31 -5.91 -1.12
C TYR A 55 -11.72 -4.89 -2.19
N LEU A 56 -11.29 -5.02 -3.44
CA LEU A 56 -11.79 -4.19 -4.54
C LEU A 56 -12.90 -4.90 -5.30
N GLU A 57 -13.89 -4.10 -5.72
CA GLU A 57 -14.81 -4.52 -6.77
C GLU A 57 -14.10 -4.68 -8.11
N LYS A 58 -14.70 -5.43 -9.03
CA LYS A 58 -14.10 -5.74 -10.34
C LYS A 58 -13.69 -4.48 -11.13
N GLU A 59 -14.47 -3.42 -11.01
CA GLU A 59 -14.23 -2.11 -11.65
C GLU A 59 -13.76 -1.06 -10.64
N GLY A 60 -13.43 -1.49 -9.42
CA GLY A 60 -12.96 -0.61 -8.36
C GLY A 60 -11.52 -0.17 -8.58
N CYS A 61 -11.13 0.91 -7.90
CA CYS A 61 -9.77 1.45 -8.00
C CYS A 61 -9.19 1.78 -6.62
N ALA A 62 -7.86 1.69 -6.52
CA ALA A 62 -7.12 2.16 -5.36
C ALA A 62 -6.19 3.31 -5.74
N TYR A 63 -6.26 4.40 -4.98
CA TYR A 63 -5.31 5.51 -5.07
C TYR A 63 -4.31 5.43 -3.93
N LEU A 64 -3.03 5.41 -4.28
CA LEU A 64 -1.94 5.22 -3.34
C LEU A 64 -0.94 6.38 -3.46
N LEU A 65 -0.66 7.07 -2.35
CA LEU A 65 0.40 8.06 -2.32
C LEU A 65 1.76 7.38 -2.15
N LEU A 66 2.72 7.76 -2.99
CA LEU A 66 4.10 7.30 -2.96
C LEU A 66 5.06 8.50 -2.93
N GLU A 67 6.24 8.26 -2.37
CA GLU A 67 7.39 9.13 -2.45
C GLU A 67 8.44 8.53 -3.41
N GLY A 68 9.21 9.38 -4.10
CA GLY A 68 10.26 8.93 -5.04
C GLY A 68 11.30 7.97 -4.44
N ARG A 69 11.49 7.96 -3.12
CA ARG A 69 12.41 7.04 -2.42
C ARG A 69 11.85 5.62 -2.24
N ASN A 70 10.56 5.39 -2.51
CA ASN A 70 9.90 4.11 -2.26
C ASN A 70 10.26 3.00 -3.25
N LYS A 71 11.22 3.23 -4.15
CA LYS A 71 11.56 2.31 -5.25
C LYS A 71 10.32 1.98 -6.08
N VAL A 72 9.73 3.03 -6.65
CA VAL A 72 8.43 2.98 -7.36
C VAL A 72 8.42 1.88 -8.43
N ASP A 73 9.52 1.68 -9.16
CA ASP A 73 9.62 0.62 -10.17
C ASP A 73 9.43 -0.79 -9.59
N GLU A 74 10.00 -1.08 -8.42
CA GLU A 74 9.80 -2.36 -7.73
C GLU A 74 8.33 -2.55 -7.29
N ILE A 75 7.69 -1.46 -6.87
CA ILE A 75 6.27 -1.47 -6.49
C ILE A 75 5.41 -1.77 -7.72
N LEU A 76 5.66 -1.10 -8.85
CA LEU A 76 4.97 -1.35 -10.11
C LEU A 76 5.18 -2.78 -10.62
N GLU A 77 6.41 -3.29 -10.52
CA GLU A 77 6.70 -4.70 -10.83
C GLU A 77 5.92 -5.66 -9.92
N THR A 78 5.84 -5.36 -8.62
CA THR A 78 5.05 -6.15 -7.68
C THR A 78 3.59 -6.20 -8.13
N ILE A 79 2.99 -5.05 -8.46
CA ILE A 79 1.61 -4.96 -8.94
C ILE A 79 1.42 -5.82 -10.20
N ARG A 80 2.30 -5.68 -11.19
CA ARG A 80 2.24 -6.45 -12.45
C ARG A 80 2.37 -7.96 -12.22
N ARG A 81 3.22 -8.40 -11.28
CA ARG A 81 3.41 -9.82 -10.93
C ARG A 81 2.25 -10.41 -10.14
N SER A 82 1.48 -9.60 -9.42
CA SER A 82 0.37 -10.09 -8.59
C SER A 82 -0.70 -10.86 -9.38
N ASN A 83 -0.76 -10.78 -10.72
CA ASN A 83 -1.66 -11.58 -11.55
C ASN A 83 -3.17 -11.41 -11.23
N HIS A 84 -3.53 -10.29 -10.62
CA HIS A 84 -4.86 -9.98 -10.10
C HIS A 84 -5.66 -8.99 -10.98
N GLY A 85 -5.20 -8.71 -12.22
CA GLY A 85 -5.84 -7.71 -13.08
C GLY A 85 -5.64 -6.26 -12.61
N LEU A 86 -4.79 -6.03 -11.61
CA LEU A 86 -4.42 -4.70 -11.15
C LEU A 86 -3.50 -4.02 -12.17
N GLU A 87 -3.94 -2.88 -12.71
CA GLU A 87 -3.11 -1.97 -13.49
C GLU A 87 -2.67 -0.79 -12.61
N ALA A 88 -1.41 -0.38 -12.76
CA ALA A 88 -0.88 0.80 -12.08
C ALA A 88 -0.44 1.84 -13.09
N ARG A 89 -0.80 3.10 -12.82
CA ARG A 89 -0.45 4.27 -13.63
C ARG A 89 -0.01 5.39 -12.68
N SER A 90 1.06 6.10 -13.02
CA SER A 90 1.37 7.38 -12.37
C SER A 90 0.58 8.49 -13.04
N LEU A 91 0.09 9.44 -12.25
CA LEU A 91 -0.43 10.71 -12.75
C LEU A 91 0.71 11.66 -13.12
#